data_AF-A0A964KVZ2-F1
#
_entry.id   AF-A0A964KVZ2-F1
#
_cell.length_a   1.000
_cell.length_b   1.000
_cell.length_c   1.000
_cell.angle_alpha   90.00
_cell.angle_beta   90.00
_cell.angle_gamma   90.00
#
_symmetry.space_group_name_H-M   'P 1'
#
loop_
_entity.id
_entity.type
_entity.pdbx_description
1 polymer ?
#
loop_
_entity_poly.entity_id
_entity_poly.type
_entity_poly.pdbx_seq_one_letter_code
_entity_poly.pdbx_strand_id
1 'polypeptide(L)' 'MFHQRIEGLGLSIEEGTDAVPHDGRYYVRQGGSNDRSYRTLREATRRYLALKTALADRASEGGAA' A
#
# COMPACT_ATOMS: atom_id res chain seq x y z
N MET A 1 -3.47 -6.50 14.88
CA MET A 1 -3.87 -5.51 13.86
C MET A 1 -2.65 -4.70 13.48
N PHE A 2 -2.40 -4.57 12.18
CA PHE A 2 -1.30 -3.78 11.63
C PHE A 2 -1.85 -2.77 10.63
N HIS A 3 -1.39 -1.52 10.69
CA HIS A 3 -1.77 -0.48 9.74
C HIS A 3 -0.63 0.52 9.57
N GLN A 4 -0.13 0.64 8.35
CA GLN A 4 0.84 1.66 7.93
C GLN A 4 0.30 2.37 6.68
N ARG A 5 0.28 3.70 6.66
CA ARG A 5 -0.27 4.47 5.53
C ARG A 5 0.55 5.71 5.19
N ILE A 6 0.60 6.05 3.90
CA ILE A 6 1.03 7.35 3.37
C ILE A 6 -0.20 8.02 2.76
N GLU A 7 -0.80 8.97 3.48
CA GLU A 7 -2.01 9.70 3.07
C GLU A 7 -1.82 10.37 1.69
N GLY A 8 -0.69 11.05 1.48
CA GLY A 8 -0.41 11.79 0.24
C GLY A 8 -0.28 10.92 -1.02
N LEU A 9 -0.15 9.59 -0.88
CA LEU A 9 -0.11 8.65 -2.00
C LEU A 9 -1.31 7.70 -2.01
N GLY A 10 -2.22 7.84 -1.04
CA GLY A 10 -3.33 6.91 -0.84
C GLY A 10 -2.89 5.46 -0.67
N LEU A 11 -1.66 5.21 -0.18
CA LEU A 11 -1.02 3.89 -0.15
C LEU A 11 -0.94 3.39 1.30
N SER A 12 -1.37 2.16 1.56
CA SER A 12 -1.30 1.53 2.89
C SER A 12 -0.90 0.05 2.85
N ILE A 13 -0.42 -0.45 3.99
CA ILE A 13 -0.33 -1.87 4.35
C ILE A 13 -1.23 -2.09 5.56
N GLU A 14 -2.13 -3.06 5.49
CA GLU A 14 -3.17 -3.31 6.49
C GLU A 14 -3.30 -4.82 6.79
N GLU A 15 -3.62 -5.17 8.04
CA GLU A 15 -3.97 -6.53 8.48
C GLU A 15 -5.00 -6.43 9.62
N GLY A 16 -6.16 -7.04 9.43
CA GLY A 16 -7.22 -7.07 10.45
C GLY A 16 -7.74 -5.69 10.82
N THR A 17 -7.98 -4.84 9.82
CA THR A 17 -8.62 -3.53 9.96
C THR A 17 -10.11 -3.60 9.56
N ASP A 18 -10.89 -2.55 9.78
CA ASP A 18 -12.30 -2.53 9.33
C ASP A 18 -12.45 -2.76 7.82
N ALA A 19 -11.43 -2.41 7.04
CA ALA A 19 -11.41 -2.56 5.60
C ALA A 19 -10.65 -3.80 5.11
N VAL A 20 -9.97 -4.53 6.00
CA VAL A 20 -9.11 -5.67 5.65
C VAL A 20 -9.31 -6.81 6.64
N PRO A 21 -9.67 -8.03 6.17
CA PRO A 21 -9.93 -9.15 7.06
C PRO A 21 -8.71 -9.52 7.93
N HIS A 22 -8.99 -10.17 9.06
CA HIS A 22 -7.95 -10.74 9.90
C HIS A 22 -7.75 -12.22 9.56
N ASP A 23 -7.12 -12.49 8.42
CA ASP A 23 -6.92 -13.84 7.86
C ASP A 23 -5.45 -14.29 7.84
N GLY A 24 -4.57 -13.56 8.54
CA GLY A 24 -3.13 -13.81 8.57
C GLY A 24 -2.38 -13.34 7.31
N ARG A 25 -2.98 -12.45 6.51
CA ARG A 25 -2.34 -11.83 5.35
C ARG A 25 -2.21 -10.32 5.52
N TYR A 26 -1.16 -9.77 4.92
CA TYR A 26 -0.91 -8.33 4.83
C TYR A 26 -1.38 -7.81 3.48
N TYR A 27 -2.24 -6.80 3.48
CA TYR A 27 -2.86 -6.22 2.30
C TYR A 27 -2.24 -4.88 1.97
N VAL A 28 -1.69 -4.75 0.76
CA VAL A 28 -1.24 -3.47 0.22
C VAL A 28 -2.41 -2.84 -0.52
N ARG A 29 -2.82 -1.63 -0.13
CA ARG A 29 -3.95 -0.91 -0.71
C ARG A 29 -3.51 0.41 -1.31
N GLN A 30 -4.15 0.80 -2.40
CA GLN A 30 -3.93 2.06 -3.10
C GLN A 30 -5.29 2.70 -3.42
N GLY A 31 -5.48 3.97 -3.04
CA GLY A 31 -6.72 4.70 -3.32
C GLY A 31 -7.97 4.03 -2.74
N GLY A 32 -7.85 3.35 -1.60
CA GLY A 32 -8.94 2.60 -0.97
C GLY A 32 -9.23 1.22 -1.59
N SER A 33 -8.58 0.86 -2.70
CA SER A 33 -8.70 -0.46 -3.31
C SER A 33 -7.55 -1.37 -2.92
N ASN A 34 -7.81 -2.68 -2.86
CA ASN A 34 -6.76 -3.68 -2.62
C ASN A 34 -5.91 -3.88 -3.89
N ASP A 35 -4.61 -3.61 -3.81
CA ASP A 35 -3.66 -3.92 -4.88
C ASP A 35 -3.29 -5.41 -4.83
N ARG A 36 -2.79 -5.88 -3.67
CA ARG A 36 -2.35 -7.26 -3.49
C ARG A 36 -2.21 -7.64 -2.01
N SER A 37 -2.38 -8.92 -1.69
CA SER A 37 -2.16 -9.47 -0.35
C SER A 37 -1.02 -10.49 -0.30
N TYR A 38 -0.33 -10.55 0.83
CA TYR A 38 0.87 -11.37 1.04
C TYR A 38 0.80 -12.11 2.37
N ARG A 39 1.49 -13.25 2.47
CA ARG A 39 1.54 -14.03 3.72
C ARG A 39 2.46 -13.42 4.76
N THR A 40 3.42 -12.59 4.34
CA THR A 40 4.39 -11.98 5.25
C THR A 40 4.44 -10.47 5.10
N LEU A 41 4.69 -9.79 6.21
CA LEU A 41 4.88 -8.33 6.21
C LEU A 41 6.05 -7.93 5.31
N ARG A 42 7.11 -8.75 5.24
CA ARG A 42 8.28 -8.49 4.39
C ARG A 42 7.92 -8.38 2.90
N GLU A 43 7.07 -9.27 2.40
CA GLU A 43 6.62 -9.24 1.01
C GLU A 43 5.68 -8.06 0.74
N ALA A 44 4.76 -7.78 1.67
CA ALA A 44 3.89 -6.60 1.58
C ALA A 44 4.71 -5.29 1.57
N THR A 45 5.70 -5.16 2.45
CA THR A 45 6.61 -4.01 2.49
C THR A 45 7.39 -3.85 1.19
N ARG A 46 7.86 -4.95 0.58
CA ARG A 46 8.53 -4.88 -0.74
C ARG A 46 7.61 -4.29 -1.82
N ARG A 47 6.35 -4.76 -1.89
CA ARG A 47 5.37 -4.24 -2.84
C ARG A 47 5.01 -2.78 -2.55
N TYR A 48 4.81 -2.46 -1.29
CA TYR A 48 4.52 -1.11 -0.82
C TYR A 48 5.63 -0.12 -1.21
N LEU A 49 6.90 -0.48 -0.99
CA LEU A 49 8.03 0.36 -1.40
C LEU A 49 8.10 0.53 -2.92
N ALA A 50 7.88 -0.55 -3.68
CA ALA A 50 7.86 -0.47 -5.15
C ALA A 50 6.73 0.46 -5.65
N LEU A 51 5.53 0.38 -5.06
CA LEU A 51 4.42 1.27 -5.37
C LEU A 51 4.70 2.72 -4.95
N LYS A 52 5.29 2.92 -3.77
CA LYS A 52 5.70 4.25 -3.30
C LYS A 52 6.62 4.94 -4.30
N THR A 53 7.66 4.24 -4.77
CA THR A 53 8.58 4.78 -5.79
C THR A 53 7.85 5.09 -7.08
N ALA A 54 7.09 4.13 -7.62
CA ALA A 54 6.34 4.34 -8.88
C ALA A 54 5.33 5.50 -8.80
N LEU A 55 4.71 5.73 -7.63
CA LEU A 55 3.79 6.85 -7.43
C LEU A 55 4.51 8.19 -7.28
N ALA A 56 5.66 8.20 -6.61
CA ALA A 56 6.50 9.41 -6.50
C ALA A 56 7.06 9.84 -7.87
N ASP A 57 7.48 8.88 -8.70
CA ASP A 57 7.97 9.15 -10.06
C ASP A 57 6.86 9.77 -10.93
N ARG A 58 5.65 9.17 -10.92
CA ARG A 58 4.49 9.71 -11.64
C ARG A 58 4.08 11.11 -11.18
N ALA A 59 4.13 11.37 -9.88
CA ALA A 59 3.83 12.69 -9.34
C ALA A 59 4.86 13.75 -9.79
N SER A 60 6.11 13.33 -10.03
CA SER A 60 7.18 14.20 -10.51
C SER A 60 7.08 14.49 -12.02
N GLU A 61 6.64 13.50 -12.81
CA GLU A 61 6.44 13.64 -14.26
C GLU A 61 5.19 14.49 -14.61
N GLY A 62 4.15 14.45 -13.77
CA GLY A 62 2.91 15.22 -13.97
C GLY A 62 2.96 16.70 -13.58
N GLY A 63 4.09 17.19 -13.05
CA GLY A 63 4.27 18.58 -12.62
C GLY A 63 4.86 19.52 -13.68
N ALA A 64 5.15 19.02 -14.88
CA ALA A 64 5.67 19.80 -16.01
C ALA A 64 4.63 19.88 -17.14
N ALA A 65 3.56 20.65 -16.93
CA ALA A 65 2.63 21.07 -17.97
C ALA A 65 2.17 22.50 -17.71
#